data_AF-A0A392QX59-F1
#
_entry.id   AF-A0A392QX59-F1
#
_cell.length_a   1.000
_cell.length_b   1.000
_cell.length_c   1.000
_cell.angle_alpha   90.00
_cell.angle_beta   90.00
_cell.angle_gamma   90.00
#
_symmetry.space_group_name_H-M   'P 1'
#
loop_
_entity.id
_entity.type
_entity.pdbx_description
1 polymer ?
#
loop_
_entity_poly.entity_id
_entity_poly.type
_entity_poly.pdbx_seq_one_letter_code
_entity_poly.pdbx_strand_id
1 'polypeptide(L)' 'MQVIDVLHPGRANVSKAELKEKLARIYDVKDPNTVFVFKFRTHFGGGKSTGFGLIYDSVENAKKYEPKYRLIR' A
#
# COMPACT_ATOMS: atom_id res chain seq x y z
N MET A 1 -5.78 -9.58 3.59
CA MET A 1 -6.03 -8.15 3.30
C MET A 1 -6.09 -7.41 4.61
N GLN A 2 -5.34 -6.31 4.75
CA GLN A 2 -5.31 -5.52 5.98
C GLN A 2 -5.65 -4.06 5.69
N VAL A 3 -6.34 -3.41 6.63
CA VAL A 3 -6.67 -1.97 6.55
C VAL A 3 -5.44 -1.17 6.99
N ILE A 4 -5.11 -0.14 6.23
CA ILE A 4 -4.00 0.76 6.54
C ILE A 4 -4.55 2.16 6.77
N ASP A 5 -4.33 2.66 7.98
CA ASP A 5 -4.53 4.06 8.32
C ASP A 5 -3.20 4.81 8.26
N VAL A 6 -3.16 5.84 7.43
CA VAL A 6 -2.00 6.72 7.26
C VAL A 6 -2.32 8.07 7.85
N LEU A 7 -1.62 8.42 8.93
CA LEU A 7 -1.69 9.73 9.57
C LEU A 7 -0.61 10.64 8.96
N HIS A 8 -1.02 11.79 8.45
CA HIS A 8 -0.15 12.80 7.82
C HIS A 8 -0.60 14.23 8.17
N PRO A 9 -0.62 14.59 9.48
CA PRO A 9 -1.09 15.90 9.91
C PRO A 9 -0.25 17.03 9.29
N GLY A 10 -0.92 18.02 8.68
CA GLY A 10 -0.25 19.19 8.08
C GLY A 10 0.58 18.91 6.82
N ARG A 11 0.61 17.67 6.31
CA ARG A 11 1.31 17.31 5.06
C ARG A 11 0.30 16.95 3.97
N ALA A 12 0.70 17.12 2.72
CA ALA A 12 0.00 16.55 1.58
C ALA A 12 -0.02 15.01 1.64
N ASN A 13 -0.86 14.39 0.80
CA ASN A 13 -1.05 12.94 0.79
C ASN A 13 0.26 12.18 0.55
N VAL A 14 0.44 11.07 1.27
CA VAL A 14 1.64 10.23 1.17
C VAL A 14 1.61 9.44 -0.15
N SER A 15 2.76 9.36 -0.82
CA SER A 15 2.87 8.61 -2.07
C SER A 15 2.76 7.10 -1.84
N LYS A 16 2.25 6.36 -2.81
CA LYS A 16 2.17 4.89 -2.72
C LYS A 16 3.55 4.25 -2.63
N ALA A 17 4.57 4.84 -3.26
CA ALA A 17 5.94 4.35 -3.20
C ALA A 17 6.49 4.41 -1.77
N GLU A 18 6.32 5.56 -1.10
CA GLU A 18 6.74 5.75 0.31
C GLU A 18 6.02 4.77 1.23
N LEU A 19 4.72 4.52 1.00
CA LEU A 19 3.95 3.53 1.75
C LEU A 19 4.45 2.10 1.51
N LYS A 20 4.73 1.71 0.26
CA LYS A 20 5.27 0.38 -0.07
C LYS A 20 6.60 0.14 0.62
N GLU A 21 7.52 1.09 0.56
CA GLU A 21 8.83 0.98 1.22
C GLU A 21 8.70 0.88 2.73
N LYS A 22 7.83 1.71 3.34
CA LYS A 22 7.64 1.69 4.79
C LYS A 22 7.01 0.39 5.26
N LEU A 23 6.01 -0.14 4.55
CA LEU A 23 5.41 -1.44 4.83
C LEU A 23 6.41 -2.58 4.64
N ALA A 24 7.22 -2.54 3.58
CA ALA A 24 8.25 -3.54 3.35
C ALA A 24 9.26 -3.59 4.50
N ARG A 25 9.66 -2.43 5.03
CA ARG A 25 10.55 -2.36 6.22
C ARG A 25 9.88 -2.84 7.50
N ILE A 26 8.62 -2.47 7.75
CA ILE A 26 7.88 -2.86 8.97
C ILE A 26 7.68 -4.38 9.04
N TYR A 27 7.39 -4.99 7.89
CA TYR A 27 7.06 -6.42 7.79
C TYR A 27 8.24 -7.28 7.30
N ASP A 28 9.46 -6.72 7.25
CA ASP A 28 10.67 -7.40 6.76
C ASP A 28 10.50 -8.10 5.40
N VAL A 29 9.80 -7.43 4.48
CA VAL A 29 9.54 -7.96 3.14
C VAL A 29 10.77 -7.71 2.27
N LYS A 30 11.34 -8.79 1.73
CA LYS A 30 12.54 -8.75 0.88
C LYS A 30 12.35 -7.99 -0.43
N ASP A 31 11.17 -8.10 -1.05
CA ASP A 31 10.86 -7.45 -2.33
C ASP A 31 9.64 -6.52 -2.19
N PRO A 32 9.83 -5.19 -2.24
CA PRO A 32 8.75 -4.20 -2.20
C PRO A 32 7.70 -4.37 -3.31
N ASN A 33 8.03 -5.05 -4.42
CA ASN A 33 7.09 -5.32 -5.51
C ASN A 33 6.00 -6.33 -5.14
N THR A 34 6.17 -7.06 -4.03
CA THR A 34 5.14 -7.94 -3.46
C THR A 34 4.15 -7.19 -2.57
N VAL A 35 4.39 -5.89 -2.32
CA VAL A 35 3.53 -5.02 -1.51
C VAL A 35 2.61 -4.20 -2.41
N PHE A 36 1.31 -4.43 -2.29
CA PHE A 36 0.27 -3.73 -3.04
C PHE A 36 -0.57 -2.89 -2.11
N VAL A 37 -0.72 -1.61 -2.45
CA VAL A 37 -1.53 -0.67 -1.69
C VAL A 37 -2.52 0.05 -2.60
N PHE A 38 -3.80 0.06 -2.22
CA PHE A 38 -4.87 0.55 -3.10
C PHE A 38 -6.09 1.07 -2.33
N LYS A 39 -7.00 1.72 -3.07
CA LYS A 39 -8.25 2.32 -2.55
C LYS A 39 -8.02 3.27 -1.37
N PHE A 40 -6.92 4.03 -1.37
CA PHE A 40 -6.74 5.10 -0.40
C PHE A 40 -7.77 6.21 -0.61
N ARG A 41 -8.48 6.53 0.47
CA ARG A 41 -9.40 7.65 0.57
C ARG A 41 -8.95 8.56 1.71
N THR A 42 -8.75 9.83 1.39
CA THR A 42 -8.45 10.86 2.39
C THR A 42 -9.74 11.25 3.11
N HIS A 43 -9.70 11.37 4.43
CA HIS A 43 -10.82 11.87 5.24
C HIS A 43 -11.08 13.35 4.93
N PHE A 44 -12.33 13.77 5.10
CA PHE A 44 -12.71 15.17 4.95
C PHE A 44 -11.98 16.01 6.02
N GLY A 45 -11.36 17.12 5.61
CA GLY A 45 -10.44 17.89 6.46
C GLY A 45 -8.96 17.48 6.35
N GLY A 46 -8.62 16.42 5.61
CA GLY A 46 -7.23 16.01 5.38
C GLY A 46 -6.59 15.30 6.59
N GLY A 47 -5.26 15.18 6.60
CA GLY A 47 -4.48 14.67 7.74
C GLY A 47 -4.58 13.17 8.03
N LYS A 48 -5.58 12.46 7.47
CA LYS A 48 -5.72 11.01 7.54
C LYS A 48 -6.17 10.43 6.20
N SER A 49 -5.54 9.35 5.77
CA SER A 49 -5.97 8.53 4.63
C SER A 49 -6.13 7.09 5.06
N THR A 50 -7.24 6.46 4.68
CA THR A 50 -7.49 5.04 4.94
C THR A 50 -7.48 4.30 3.61
N GLY A 51 -6.83 3.14 3.56
CA GLY A 51 -6.77 2.28 2.38
C GLY A 51 -6.52 0.84 2.75
N PHE A 52 -6.14 0.03 1.76
CA PHE A 52 -5.87 -1.38 1.96
C PHE A 52 -4.48 -1.76 1.50
N GLY A 53 -3.87 -2.69 2.24
CA GLY A 53 -2.60 -3.32 1.93
C GLY A 53 -2.75 -4.82 1.72
N LEU A 54 -2.01 -5.32 0.74
CA LEU A 54 -1.74 -6.74 0.50
C LEU A 54 -0.24 -6.93 0.41
N ILE A 55 0.26 -7.94 1.11
CA ILE A 55 1.66 -8.37 1.05
C ILE A 55 1.62 -9.84 0.65
N TYR A 56 2.38 -10.18 -0.38
CA TYR A 56 2.52 -11.55 -0.88
C TYR A 56 3.91 -12.09 -0.54
N ASP A 57 4.03 -13.40 -0.35
CA ASP A 57 5.34 -14.04 -0.13
C ASP A 57 6.21 -14.03 -1.39
N SER A 58 5.59 -13.99 -2.57
CA SER A 58 6.28 -14.00 -3.86
C SER A 58 5.56 -13.18 -4.93
N VAL A 59 6.31 -12.70 -5.93
CA VAL A 59 5.77 -11.97 -7.09
C VAL A 59 4.89 -12.87 -7.95
N GLU A 60 5.15 -14.18 -7.98
CA GLU A 60 4.34 -15.15 -8.71
C GLU A 60 2.93 -15.27 -8.09
N ASN A 61 2.85 -15.33 -6.76
CA ASN A 61 1.57 -15.30 -6.04
C ASN A 61 0.84 -13.99 -6.31
N ALA A 62 1.54 -12.86 -6.27
CA ALA A 62 0.94 -11.58 -6.63
C ALA A 62 0.36 -11.62 -8.05
N LYS A 63 1.10 -12.09 -9.05
CA LYS A 63 0.62 -12.18 -10.45
C LYS A 63 -0.56 -13.13 -10.63
N LYS A 64 -0.63 -14.22 -9.84
CA LYS A 64 -1.68 -15.22 -9.92
C LYS A 64 -3.00 -14.74 -9.33
N TYR A 65 -2.95 -14.00 -8.22
CA TYR A 65 -4.14 -13.62 -7.44
C TYR A 65 -4.54 -12.16 -7.62
N GLU A 66 -3.65 -11.27 -8.04
CA GLU A 66 -4.01 -9.88 -8.31
C GLU A 66 -4.68 -9.71 -9.68
N PRO A 67 -5.75 -8.91 -9.76
CA PRO A 67 -6.31 -8.46 -11.02
C PRO A 67 -5.25 -7.71 -11.84
N LYS A 68 -5.19 -7.98 -13.15
CA LYS A 68 -4.21 -7.39 -14.08
C LYS A 68 -4.06 -5.86 -13.95
N TYR A 69 -5.16 -5.13 -13.72
CA TYR A 69 -5.12 -3.66 -13.58
C TYR A 69 -4.33 -3.17 -12.36
N ARG A 70 -4.14 -4.00 -11.32
CA ARG A 70 -3.32 -3.66 -10.14
C ARG A 70 -1.84 -3.99 -10.33
N LEU A 71 -1.52 -4.90 -11.24
CA LEU A 71 -0.13 -5.23 -11.59
C LEU A 71 0.51 -4.15 -12.47
N ILE A 72 -0.28 -3.43 -13.26
CA ILE A 72 0.18 -2.40 -14.20
C ILE A 72 0.39 -1.03 -13.50
N ARG A 73 -0.18 -0.84 -12.30
CA ARG A 73 -0.36 0.48 -11.66
C ARG A 73 0.41 0.65 -10.36
#